data_AF-A0A953XL97-F1
#
_entry.id   AF-A0A953XL97-F1
#
_cell.length_a   1.000
_cell.length_b   1.000
_cell.length_c   1.000
_cell.angle_alpha   90.00
_cell.angle_beta   90.00
_cell.angle_gamma   90.00
#
_symmetry.space_group_name_H-M   'P 1'
#
loop_
_entity.id
_entity.type
_entity.pdbx_description
1 polymer ?
#
loop_
_entity_poly.entity_id
_entity_poly.type
_entity_poly.pdbx_seq_one_letter_code
_entity_poly.pdbx_strand_id
1 'polypeptide(L)'
;MQQTSATDLQTIRAALEANSRLTSLSGAALIASGIAAFMAAGITAQTGVAEPLSRLDISGELLQKLVILWGSTLLLSVTLNLMGMMYRARKDGQPLAARLGRRVLFAMLPALAVGGALTAGLALQGHLDIIFGVWMLCYGAALIAASAHSLTSVRMLGIFTLLGGVLGVIPGLDLDFVMFTSTFGAGHFLLGVWVGVRYGW
;
A
#
# COMPACT_ATOMS: atom_id res chain seq x y z
N MET A 1 47.18 -21.13 -1.32
CA MET A 1 46.39 -20.34 -0.35
C MET A 1 45.65 -19.14 -0.98
N GLN A 2 46.15 -18.48 -2.02
CA GLN A 2 45.49 -17.30 -2.61
C GLN A 2 44.15 -17.58 -3.34
N GLN A 3 44.01 -18.74 -4.00
CA GLN A 3 42.81 -19.08 -4.77
C GLN A 3 41.55 -19.24 -3.90
N THR A 4 41.66 -19.77 -2.68
CA THR A 4 40.53 -20.00 -1.78
C THR A 4 39.86 -18.68 -1.36
N SER A 5 40.65 -17.63 -1.08
CA SER A 5 40.12 -16.33 -0.66
C SER A 5 39.32 -15.60 -1.75
N ALA A 6 39.72 -15.75 -3.02
CA ALA A 6 39.03 -15.13 -4.15
C ALA A 6 37.69 -15.83 -4.42
N THR A 7 37.67 -17.16 -4.30
CA THR A 7 36.44 -17.97 -4.42
C THR A 7 35.49 -17.70 -3.25
N ASP A 8 36.00 -17.55 -2.02
CA ASP A 8 35.19 -17.18 -0.85
C ASP A 8 34.59 -15.77 -1.00
N LEU A 9 35.38 -14.79 -1.49
CA LEU A 9 34.87 -13.45 -1.78
C LEU A 9 33.82 -13.46 -2.90
N GLN A 10 33.99 -14.26 -3.95
CA GLN A 10 32.97 -14.43 -4.99
C GLN A 10 31.71 -15.10 -4.45
N THR A 11 31.85 -16.06 -3.54
CA THR A 11 30.71 -16.76 -2.92
C THR A 11 29.96 -15.86 -1.95
N ILE A 12 30.67 -15.08 -1.13
CA ILE A 12 30.11 -14.05 -0.25
C ILE A 12 29.45 -12.96 -1.10
N ARG A 13 30.10 -12.51 -2.17
CA ARG A 13 29.54 -11.50 -3.08
C ARG A 13 28.30 -12.02 -3.81
N ALA A 14 28.30 -13.26 -4.29
CA ALA A 14 27.13 -13.89 -4.88
C ALA A 14 26.02 -14.11 -3.83
N ALA A 15 26.35 -14.44 -2.59
CA ALA A 15 25.38 -14.55 -1.49
C ALA A 15 24.83 -13.18 -1.05
N LEU A 16 25.63 -12.12 -1.13
CA LEU A 16 25.24 -10.73 -0.89
C LEU A 16 24.43 -10.15 -2.06
N GLU A 17 24.78 -10.48 -3.29
CA GLU A 17 24.04 -10.14 -4.51
C GLU A 17 22.71 -10.92 -4.57
N ALA A 18 22.68 -12.18 -4.11
CA ALA A 18 21.44 -12.95 -3.91
C ALA A 18 20.60 -12.42 -2.73
N ASN A 19 21.22 -11.83 -1.71
CA ASN A 19 20.52 -11.05 -0.68
C ASN A 19 20.12 -9.64 -1.15
N SER A 20 20.67 -9.17 -2.28
CA SER A 20 20.39 -7.85 -2.81
C SER A 20 19.02 -7.85 -3.48
N ARG A 21 17.99 -7.62 -2.65
CA ARG A 21 16.64 -7.19 -3.06
C ARG A 21 16.00 -8.10 -4.11
N LEU A 22 15.79 -9.36 -3.75
CA LEU A 22 14.82 -10.21 -4.44
C LEU A 22 13.42 -9.63 -4.26
N THR A 23 12.97 -8.87 -5.26
CA THR A 23 11.65 -8.24 -5.23
C THR A 23 10.76 -8.90 -6.26
N SER A 24 9.93 -9.82 -5.80
CA SER A 24 8.92 -10.44 -6.64
C SER A 24 7.67 -9.58 -6.79
N LEU A 25 7.77 -8.25 -6.72
CA LEU A 25 6.58 -7.40 -6.89
C LEU A 25 6.05 -7.55 -8.33
N SER A 26 4.73 -7.67 -8.48
CA SER A 26 4.09 -7.66 -9.79
C SER A 26 3.63 -6.25 -10.14
N GLY A 27 4.13 -5.73 -11.26
CA GLY A 27 3.67 -4.44 -11.81
C GLY A 27 2.20 -4.49 -12.20
N ALA A 28 1.75 -5.62 -12.76
CA ALA A 28 0.33 -5.81 -13.13
C ALA A 28 -0.59 -5.77 -11.90
N ALA A 29 -0.21 -6.41 -10.79
CA ALA A 29 -1.01 -6.41 -9.55
C ALA A 29 -1.11 -5.00 -8.93
N LEU A 30 -0.03 -4.22 -8.98
CA LEU A 30 -0.02 -2.83 -8.53
C LEU A 30 -0.92 -1.93 -9.39
N ILE A 31 -0.85 -2.07 -10.72
CA ILE A 31 -1.75 -1.34 -11.65
C ILE A 31 -3.20 -1.68 -11.36
N ALA A 32 -3.53 -2.97 -11.23
CA ALA A 32 -4.88 -3.40 -10.92
C ALA A 32 -5.39 -2.81 -9.60
N SER A 33 -4.51 -2.71 -8.59
CA SER A 33 -4.84 -2.07 -7.30
C SER A 33 -5.09 -0.57 -7.45
N GLY A 34 -4.26 0.13 -8.24
CA GLY A 34 -4.46 1.56 -8.52
C GLY A 34 -5.77 1.83 -9.27
N ILE A 35 -6.12 0.99 -10.25
CA ILE A 35 -7.40 1.08 -10.96
C ILE A 35 -8.58 0.82 -10.01
N ALA A 36 -8.49 -0.20 -9.15
CA ALA A 36 -9.52 -0.48 -8.15
C ALA A 36 -9.72 0.72 -7.19
N ALA A 37 -8.62 1.34 -6.74
CA ALA A 37 -8.68 2.54 -5.92
C ALA A 37 -9.31 3.74 -6.65
N PHE A 38 -9.00 3.96 -7.93
CA PHE A 38 -9.65 5.01 -8.72
C PHE A 38 -11.15 4.77 -8.91
N MET A 39 -11.58 3.52 -9.14
CA MET A 39 -13.00 3.19 -9.24
C MET A 39 -13.72 3.46 -7.92
N ALA A 40 -13.14 3.02 -6.79
CA ALA A 40 -13.69 3.30 -5.46
C ALA A 40 -13.77 4.81 -5.17
N ALA A 41 -12.74 5.58 -5.54
CA ALA A 41 -12.75 7.04 -5.42
C ALA A 41 -13.84 7.68 -6.29
N GLY A 42 -14.00 7.24 -7.54
CA GLY A 42 -15.03 7.74 -8.44
C GLY A 42 -16.46 7.45 -7.97
N ILE A 43 -16.70 6.28 -7.37
CA ILE A 43 -17.98 5.95 -6.72
C ILE A 43 -18.19 6.83 -5.48
N THR A 44 -17.15 7.00 -4.66
CA THR A 44 -17.18 7.84 -3.45
C THR A 44 -17.52 9.30 -3.79
N ALA A 45 -16.92 9.86 -4.84
CA ALA A 45 -17.16 11.23 -5.27
C ALA A 45 -18.63 11.50 -5.67
N GLN A 46 -19.34 10.51 -6.19
CA GLN A 46 -20.76 10.62 -6.55
C GLN A 46 -21.69 10.70 -5.34
N THR A 47 -21.20 10.40 -4.15
CA THR A 47 -22.00 10.43 -2.91
C THR A 47 -21.90 11.76 -2.16
N GLY A 48 -21.09 12.71 -2.64
CA GLY A 48 -20.87 14.01 -2.00
C GLY A 48 -19.87 13.98 -0.84
N VAL A 49 -19.35 12.81 -0.45
CA VAL A 49 -18.43 12.61 0.69
C VAL A 49 -16.96 12.89 0.37
N ALA A 50 -16.67 13.42 -0.82
CA ALA A 50 -15.34 13.89 -1.17
C ALA A 50 -14.92 15.08 -0.30
N GLU A 51 -15.88 15.94 0.06
CA GLU A 51 -15.65 17.07 0.94
C GLU A 51 -15.54 16.60 2.42
N PRO A 52 -14.62 17.15 3.23
CA PRO A 52 -14.49 16.78 4.64
C PRO A 52 -15.73 17.09 5.48
N LEU A 53 -16.31 18.27 5.32
CA LEU A 53 -17.48 18.70 6.10
C LEU A 53 -18.72 17.86 5.82
N SER A 54 -18.95 17.46 4.56
CA SER A 54 -20.10 16.62 4.21
C SER A 54 -20.01 15.22 4.80
N ARG A 55 -18.82 14.77 5.24
CA ARG A 55 -18.65 13.49 5.91
C ARG A 55 -19.20 13.45 7.33
N LEU A 56 -19.34 14.61 7.98
CA LEU A 56 -19.88 14.69 9.35
C LEU A 56 -21.37 14.31 9.42
N ASP A 57 -22.11 14.53 8.33
CA ASP A 57 -23.56 14.30 8.24
C ASP A 57 -23.93 12.97 7.55
N ILE A 58 -22.98 12.03 7.42
CA ILE A 58 -23.22 10.75 6.76
C ILE A 58 -24.21 9.89 7.55
N SER A 59 -25.23 9.38 6.87
CA SER A 59 -26.18 8.41 7.43
C SER A 59 -25.56 7.00 7.55
N GLY A 60 -26.09 6.20 8.48
CA GLY A 60 -25.60 4.84 8.73
C GLY A 60 -25.61 3.92 7.51
N GLU A 61 -26.61 4.05 6.63
CA GLU A 61 -26.69 3.24 5.40
C GLU A 61 -25.57 3.60 4.40
N LEU A 62 -25.31 4.90 4.20
CA LEU A 62 -24.24 5.36 3.33
C LEU A 62 -22.88 4.98 3.91
N LEU A 63 -22.69 5.15 5.23
CA LEU A 63 -21.47 4.72 5.92
C LEU A 63 -21.21 3.23 5.70
N GLN A 64 -22.23 2.37 5.85
CA GLN A 64 -22.10 0.94 5.61
C GLN A 64 -21.67 0.63 4.17
N LYS A 65 -22.28 1.29 3.18
CA LYS A 65 -21.90 1.15 1.76
C LYS A 65 -20.44 1.54 1.51
N LEU A 66 -19.99 2.65 2.10
CA LEU A 66 -18.61 3.12 1.97
C LEU A 66 -17.62 2.18 2.65
N VAL A 67 -17.93 1.66 3.84
CA VAL A 67 -17.09 0.67 4.54
C VAL A 67 -16.95 -0.60 3.70
N ILE A 68 -18.03 -1.09 3.10
CA ILE A 68 -17.99 -2.27 2.22
C ILE A 68 -17.14 -1.97 0.96
N LEU A 69 -17.34 -0.82 0.32
CA LEU A 69 -16.59 -0.43 -0.88
C LEU A 69 -15.09 -0.34 -0.62
N TRP A 70 -14.68 0.41 0.40
CA TRP A 70 -13.27 0.62 0.71
C TRP A 70 -12.62 -0.63 1.32
N GLY A 71 -13.34 -1.33 2.20
CA GLY A 71 -12.88 -2.60 2.78
C GLY A 71 -12.66 -3.68 1.73
N SER A 72 -13.60 -3.84 0.78
CA SER A 72 -13.44 -4.79 -0.33
C SER A 72 -12.32 -4.39 -1.30
N THR A 73 -12.14 -3.10 -1.56
CA THR A 73 -11.06 -2.57 -2.42
C THR A 73 -9.68 -2.82 -1.79
N LEU A 74 -9.54 -2.60 -0.49
CA LEU A 74 -8.32 -2.91 0.26
C LEU A 74 -8.03 -4.42 0.21
N LEU A 75 -9.03 -5.25 0.53
CA LEU A 75 -8.88 -6.70 0.53
C LEU A 75 -8.51 -7.25 -0.85
N LEU A 76 -9.17 -6.75 -1.90
CA LEU A 76 -8.87 -7.09 -3.28
C LEU A 76 -7.43 -6.71 -3.63
N SER A 77 -7.02 -5.47 -3.33
CA SER A 77 -5.66 -4.98 -3.63
C SER A 77 -4.59 -5.78 -2.91
N VAL A 78 -4.74 -6.03 -1.61
CA VAL A 78 -3.79 -6.86 -0.83
C VAL A 78 -3.71 -8.27 -1.43
N THR A 79 -4.85 -8.87 -1.75
CA THR A 79 -4.91 -10.22 -2.35
C THR A 79 -4.20 -10.25 -3.70
N LEU A 80 -4.49 -9.30 -4.60
CA LEU A 80 -3.85 -9.21 -5.92
C LEU A 80 -2.33 -9.05 -5.79
N ASN A 81 -1.86 -8.16 -4.92
CA ASN A 81 -0.42 -7.95 -4.74
C ASN A 81 0.29 -9.17 -4.13
N LEU A 82 -0.32 -9.84 -3.15
CA LEU A 82 0.24 -11.07 -2.58
C LEU A 82 0.25 -12.21 -3.61
N MET A 83 -0.83 -12.40 -4.35
CA MET A 83 -0.92 -13.42 -5.40
C MET A 83 0.07 -13.15 -6.52
N GLY A 84 0.16 -11.91 -7.01
CA GLY A 84 1.13 -11.49 -8.00
C GLY A 84 2.57 -11.71 -7.51
N MET A 85 2.82 -11.42 -6.22
CA MET A 85 4.12 -11.67 -5.62
C MET A 85 4.49 -13.14 -5.57
N MET A 86 3.57 -13.99 -5.12
CA MET A 86 3.78 -15.44 -5.08
C MET A 86 3.93 -16.04 -6.48
N TYR A 87 3.14 -15.58 -7.45
CA TYR A 87 3.21 -16.04 -8.83
C TYR A 87 4.57 -15.72 -9.45
N ARG A 88 5.02 -14.46 -9.34
CA ARG A 88 6.32 -14.02 -9.88
C ARG A 88 7.47 -14.77 -9.21
N ALA A 89 7.44 -14.88 -7.89
CA ALA A 89 8.48 -15.58 -7.16
C ALA A 89 8.59 -17.07 -7.57
N ARG A 90 7.46 -17.74 -7.82
CA ARG A 90 7.46 -19.12 -8.36
C ARG A 90 8.03 -19.18 -9.77
N LYS A 91 7.65 -18.24 -10.65
CA LYS A 91 8.15 -18.15 -12.02
C LYS A 91 9.67 -17.93 -12.06
N ASP A 92 10.20 -17.16 -11.12
CA ASP A 92 11.63 -16.85 -11.01
C ASP A 92 12.41 -17.93 -10.23
N GLY A 93 11.79 -19.08 -9.92
CA GLY A 93 12.43 -20.19 -9.22
C GLY A 93 12.81 -19.90 -7.77
N GLN A 94 12.19 -18.90 -7.13
CA GLN A 94 12.54 -18.47 -5.77
C GLN A 94 11.84 -19.34 -4.70
N PRO A 95 12.57 -20.20 -3.97
CA PRO A 95 11.97 -21.12 -2.99
C PRO A 95 11.39 -20.40 -1.76
N LEU A 96 11.74 -19.12 -1.56
CA LEU A 96 11.38 -18.32 -0.39
C LEU A 96 10.19 -17.38 -0.62
N ALA A 97 9.51 -17.48 -1.77
CA ALA A 97 8.34 -16.70 -2.17
C ALA A 97 7.29 -16.50 -1.05
N ALA A 98 6.82 -17.61 -0.48
CA ALA A 98 5.78 -17.61 0.54
C ALA A 98 6.28 -17.00 1.86
N ARG A 99 7.59 -17.14 2.16
CA ARG A 99 8.21 -16.54 3.35
C ARG A 99 8.34 -15.03 3.21
N LEU A 100 8.69 -14.53 2.02
CA LEU A 100 8.79 -13.10 1.73
C LEU A 100 7.42 -12.42 1.80
N GLY A 101 6.41 -12.96 1.11
CA GLY A 101 5.04 -12.42 1.16
C GLY A 101 4.48 -12.38 2.58
N ARG A 102 4.76 -13.41 3.38
CA ARG A 102 4.38 -13.46 4.81
C ARG A 102 5.08 -12.38 5.64
N ARG A 103 6.38 -12.12 5.40
CA ARG A 103 7.10 -11.03 6.07
C ARG A 103 6.54 -9.65 5.73
N VAL A 104 6.24 -9.41 4.45
CA VAL A 104 5.60 -8.17 3.99
C VAL A 104 4.24 -8.00 4.67
N LEU A 105 3.39 -9.04 4.66
CA LEU A 105 2.07 -8.99 5.29
C LEU A 105 2.17 -8.71 6.80
N PHE A 106 3.01 -9.43 7.53
CA PHE A 106 3.18 -9.22 8.98
C PHE A 106 3.81 -7.87 9.33
N ALA A 107 4.63 -7.29 8.44
CA ALA A 107 5.14 -5.94 8.64
C ALA A 107 4.03 -4.88 8.51
N MET A 108 3.04 -5.10 7.65
CA MET A 108 1.93 -4.17 7.44
C MET A 108 0.82 -4.29 8.48
N LEU A 109 0.54 -5.52 8.94
CA LEU A 109 -0.61 -5.84 9.78
C LEU A 109 -0.77 -4.94 11.02
N PRO A 110 0.28 -4.62 11.81
CA PRO A 110 0.13 -3.77 12.99
C PRO A 110 -0.44 -2.39 12.65
N ALA A 111 0.11 -1.73 11.63
CA ALA A 111 -0.34 -0.40 11.22
C ALA A 111 -1.74 -0.43 10.61
N LEU A 112 -2.09 -1.47 9.85
CA LEU A 112 -3.45 -1.66 9.33
C LEU A 112 -4.47 -1.93 10.44
N ALA A 113 -4.11 -2.74 11.44
CA ALA A 113 -4.97 -3.01 12.60
C ALA A 113 -5.24 -1.74 13.40
N VAL A 114 -4.21 -0.91 13.63
CA VAL A 114 -4.35 0.42 14.26
C VAL A 114 -5.25 1.31 13.41
N GLY A 115 -5.07 1.36 12.09
CA GLY A 115 -5.94 2.13 11.19
C GLY A 115 -7.40 1.71 11.26
N GLY A 116 -7.69 0.40 11.30
CA GLY A 116 -9.03 -0.12 11.47
C GLY A 116 -9.66 0.24 12.83
N ALA A 117 -8.88 0.13 13.91
CA ALA A 117 -9.32 0.53 15.24
C ALA A 117 -9.60 2.03 15.35
N LEU A 118 -8.71 2.87 14.80
CA LEU A 118 -8.91 4.32 14.75
C LEU A 118 -10.12 4.69 13.91
N THR A 119 -10.32 4.03 12.78
CA THR A 119 -11.51 4.21 11.93
C THR A 119 -12.79 3.95 12.71
N ALA A 120 -12.87 2.82 13.42
CA ALA A 120 -14.03 2.49 14.23
C ALA A 120 -14.24 3.51 15.36
N GLY A 121 -13.18 3.88 16.08
CA GLY A 121 -13.26 4.86 17.17
C GLY A 121 -13.72 6.25 16.71
N LEU A 122 -13.16 6.75 15.61
CA LEU A 122 -13.52 8.06 15.04
C LEU A 122 -14.94 8.06 14.48
N ALA A 123 -15.35 6.97 13.81
CA ALA A 123 -16.72 6.83 13.33
C ALA A 123 -17.74 6.84 14.48
N LEU A 124 -17.45 6.17 15.60
CA LEU A 124 -18.30 6.19 16.80
C LEU A 124 -18.38 7.57 17.46
N GLN A 125 -17.39 8.44 17.25
CA GLN A 125 -17.35 9.81 17.75
C GLN A 125 -17.86 10.84 16.73
N GLY A 126 -18.25 10.42 15.52
CA GLY A 126 -18.70 11.32 14.46
C GLY A 126 -17.59 12.05 13.69
N HIS A 127 -16.31 11.70 13.89
CA HIS A 127 -15.15 12.33 13.27
C HIS A 127 -14.74 11.66 11.94
N LEU A 128 -15.66 11.67 10.96
CA LEU A 128 -15.43 11.10 9.63
C LEU A 128 -14.67 12.04 8.67
N ASP A 129 -14.58 13.32 9.03
CA ASP A 129 -13.89 14.38 8.31
C ASP A 129 -12.37 14.14 8.18
N ILE A 130 -11.74 13.42 9.12
CA ILE A 130 -10.30 13.15 9.11
C ILE A 130 -9.92 11.72 8.68
N ILE A 131 -10.91 10.90 8.31
CA ILE A 131 -10.70 9.45 8.13
C ILE A 131 -9.71 9.11 7.00
N PHE A 132 -9.74 9.85 5.88
CA PHE A 132 -8.79 9.64 4.78
C PHE A 132 -7.36 10.03 5.17
N GLY A 133 -7.21 11.09 5.96
CA GLY A 133 -5.94 11.47 6.58
C GLY A 133 -5.36 10.35 7.44
N VAL A 134 -6.17 9.82 8.35
CA VAL A 134 -5.79 8.69 9.23
C VAL A 134 -5.44 7.44 8.44
N TRP A 135 -6.21 7.11 7.40
CA TRP A 135 -5.91 5.97 6.52
C TRP A 135 -4.58 6.12 5.82
N MET A 136 -4.29 7.31 5.26
CA MET A 136 -3.00 7.60 4.64
C MET A 136 -1.84 7.51 5.64
N LEU A 137 -2.01 8.01 6.87
CA LEU A 137 -0.98 7.90 7.91
C LEU A 137 -0.68 6.44 8.27
N CYS A 138 -1.72 5.65 8.54
CA CYS A 138 -1.56 4.25 8.91
C CYS A 138 -1.02 3.41 7.73
N TYR A 139 -1.53 3.64 6.53
CA TYR A 139 -1.10 2.91 5.34
C TYR A 139 0.32 3.30 4.90
N GLY A 140 0.68 4.58 4.97
CA GLY A 140 2.04 5.05 4.70
C GLY A 140 3.05 4.41 5.64
N ALA A 141 2.73 4.31 6.94
CA ALA A 141 3.53 3.56 7.91
C ALA A 141 3.62 2.07 7.55
N ALA A 142 2.50 1.44 7.14
CA ALA A 142 2.48 0.05 6.69
C ALA A 142 3.38 -0.18 5.47
N LEU A 143 3.34 0.72 4.48
CA LEU A 143 4.19 0.65 3.29
C LEU A 143 5.68 0.81 3.62
N ILE A 144 6.02 1.73 4.53
CA ILE A 144 7.40 1.89 4.99
C ILE A 144 7.89 0.63 5.70
N ALA A 145 7.07 0.04 6.58
CA ALA A 145 7.40 -1.23 7.25
C ALA A 145 7.57 -2.38 6.23
N ALA A 146 6.64 -2.53 5.28
CA ALA A 146 6.74 -3.48 4.18
C ALA A 146 8.00 -3.30 3.33
N SER A 147 8.44 -2.05 3.15
CA SER A 147 9.61 -1.72 2.33
C SER A 147 10.93 -2.27 2.89
N ALA A 148 10.98 -2.65 4.17
CA ALA A 148 12.14 -3.36 4.73
C ALA A 148 12.39 -4.72 4.06
N HIS A 149 11.36 -5.28 3.42
CA HIS A 149 11.39 -6.55 2.70
C HIS A 149 11.03 -6.39 1.21
N SER A 150 11.11 -5.16 0.68
CA SER A 150 10.63 -4.83 -0.67
C SER A 150 11.50 -3.75 -1.35
N LEU A 151 11.02 -3.19 -2.46
CA LEU A 151 11.70 -2.15 -3.24
C LEU A 151 11.74 -0.82 -2.47
N THR A 152 12.82 -0.05 -2.64
CA THR A 152 12.88 1.33 -2.11
C THR A 152 11.74 2.18 -2.65
N SER A 153 11.26 1.93 -3.86
CA SER A 153 10.12 2.65 -4.44
C SER A 153 8.82 2.47 -3.64
N VAL A 154 8.63 1.32 -2.96
CA VAL A 154 7.51 1.12 -2.02
C VAL A 154 7.67 2.03 -0.80
N ARG A 155 8.91 2.22 -0.31
CA ARG A 155 9.20 3.17 0.77
C ARG A 155 8.86 4.60 0.36
N MET A 156 9.26 5.00 -0.85
CA MET A 156 8.99 6.35 -1.36
C MET A 156 7.48 6.60 -1.49
N LEU A 157 6.73 5.61 -2.00
CA LEU A 157 5.27 5.68 -2.01
C LEU A 157 4.73 5.83 -0.57
N GLY A 158 5.21 5.03 0.39
CA GLY A 158 4.80 5.14 1.79
C GLY A 158 5.09 6.51 2.42
N ILE A 159 6.25 7.11 2.13
CA ILE A 159 6.58 8.48 2.58
C ILE A 159 5.64 9.50 1.95
N PHE A 160 5.38 9.40 0.65
CA PHE A 160 4.43 10.28 -0.03
C PHE A 160 3.01 10.15 0.56
N THR A 161 2.56 8.92 0.84
CA THR A 161 1.29 8.67 1.53
C THR A 161 1.28 9.27 2.94
N LEU A 162 2.35 9.14 3.72
CA LEU A 162 2.44 9.78 5.05
C LEU A 162 2.30 11.30 4.96
N LEU A 163 3.02 11.94 4.03
CA LEU A 163 2.94 13.38 3.84
C LEU A 163 1.53 13.83 3.43
N GLY A 164 0.88 13.10 2.51
CA GLY A 164 -0.51 13.31 2.15
C GLY A 164 -1.45 13.14 3.36
N GLY A 165 -1.18 12.16 4.23
CA GLY A 165 -1.87 11.93 5.49
C GLY A 165 -1.77 13.10 6.45
N VAL A 166 -0.57 13.66 6.63
CA VAL A 166 -0.35 14.86 7.46
C VAL A 166 -1.16 16.03 6.91
N LEU A 167 -1.09 16.29 5.61
CA LEU A 167 -1.88 17.36 4.99
C LEU A 167 -3.39 17.12 5.12
N GLY A 168 -3.82 15.86 5.07
CA GLY A 168 -5.23 15.49 5.15
C GLY A 168 -5.84 15.55 6.56
N VAL A 169 -5.04 15.64 7.61
CA VAL A 169 -5.55 15.83 8.99
C VAL A 169 -5.47 17.28 9.47
N ILE A 170 -4.84 18.18 8.71
CA ILE A 170 -4.78 19.61 9.04
C ILE A 170 -6.12 20.25 8.68
N PRO A 171 -6.87 20.81 9.66
CA PRO A 171 -8.15 21.44 9.40
C PRO A 171 -8.03 22.62 8.42
N GLY A 172 -8.98 22.73 7.49
CA GLY A 172 -9.08 23.86 6.54
C GLY A 172 -8.19 23.76 5.30
N LEU A 173 -7.42 22.69 5.12
CA LEU A 173 -6.76 22.41 3.84
C LEU A 173 -7.67 21.68 2.85
N ASP A 174 -8.56 20.83 3.35
CA ASP A 174 -9.52 20.02 2.56
C ASP A 174 -8.87 19.21 1.41
N LEU A 175 -7.59 18.84 1.60
CA LEU A 175 -6.79 18.10 0.62
C LEU A 175 -6.87 16.58 0.77
N ASP A 176 -7.52 16.06 1.81
CA ASP A 176 -7.41 14.67 2.21
C ASP A 176 -7.92 13.70 1.15
N PHE A 177 -9.07 13.94 0.52
CA PHE A 177 -9.62 13.10 -0.54
C PHE A 177 -8.75 13.13 -1.81
N VAL A 178 -8.22 14.29 -2.17
CA VAL A 178 -7.32 14.46 -3.33
C VAL A 178 -6.00 13.74 -3.08
N MET A 179 -5.40 13.92 -1.90
CA MET A 179 -4.16 13.23 -1.51
C MET A 179 -4.39 11.72 -1.39
N PHE A 180 -5.54 11.30 -0.88
CA PHE A 180 -5.92 9.90 -0.79
C PHE A 180 -6.03 9.27 -2.19
N THR A 181 -6.75 9.90 -3.10
CA THR A 181 -6.88 9.43 -4.50
C THR A 181 -5.54 9.44 -5.22
N SER A 182 -4.69 10.43 -4.95
CA SER A 182 -3.35 10.53 -5.53
C SER A 182 -2.41 9.43 -5.03
N THR A 183 -2.46 9.09 -3.75
CA THR A 183 -1.56 8.09 -3.15
C THR A 183 -2.04 6.66 -3.39
N PHE A 184 -3.32 6.36 -3.14
CA PHE A 184 -3.89 5.03 -3.33
C PHE A 184 -4.16 4.70 -4.80
N GLY A 185 -4.67 5.64 -5.59
CA GLY A 185 -4.90 5.47 -7.02
C GLY A 185 -3.63 5.68 -7.84
N ALA A 186 -3.24 6.95 -8.02
CA ALA A 186 -2.13 7.29 -8.92
C ALA A 186 -0.80 6.68 -8.46
N GLY A 187 -0.52 6.71 -7.16
CA GLY A 187 0.71 6.17 -6.59
C GLY A 187 0.93 4.69 -6.88
N HIS A 188 -0.09 3.85 -6.66
CA HIS A 188 0.01 2.41 -6.98
C HIS A 188 0.03 2.16 -8.48
N PHE A 189 -0.74 2.92 -9.26
CA PHE A 189 -0.74 2.79 -10.72
C PHE A 189 0.65 3.11 -11.30
N LEU A 190 1.22 4.26 -10.94
CA LEU A 190 2.54 4.71 -11.40
C LEU A 190 3.66 3.80 -10.91
N LEU A 191 3.60 3.37 -9.64
CA LEU A 191 4.53 2.38 -9.11
C LEU A 191 4.42 1.06 -9.89
N GLY A 192 3.21 0.64 -10.25
CA GLY A 192 2.97 -0.57 -11.03
C GLY A 192 3.52 -0.50 -12.44
N VAL A 193 3.35 0.63 -13.13
CA VAL A 193 4.00 0.89 -14.43
C VAL A 193 5.51 0.86 -14.30
N TRP A 194 6.06 1.57 -13.31
CA TRP A 194 7.51 1.62 -13.09
C TRP A 194 8.09 0.24 -12.77
N VAL A 195 7.43 -0.54 -11.90
CA VAL A 195 7.81 -1.93 -11.60
C VAL A 195 7.70 -2.80 -12.83
N GLY A 196 6.60 -2.68 -13.57
CA GLY A 196 6.32 -3.41 -14.81
C GLY A 196 7.41 -3.24 -15.86
N VAL A 197 7.87 -2.00 -16.06
CA VAL A 197 8.91 -1.68 -17.04
C VAL A 197 10.32 -2.08 -16.56
N ARG A 198 10.64 -1.90 -15.26
CA ARG A 198 11.99 -2.13 -14.72
C ARG A 198 12.27 -3.58 -14.30
N TYR A 199 11.25 -4.28 -13.78
CA TYR A 199 11.36 -5.62 -13.19
C TYR A 199 10.36 -6.62 -13.81
N GLY A 200 9.66 -6.20 -14.86
CA GLY A 200 8.65 -6.98 -15.58
C GLY A 200 7.24 -6.85 -14.98
N TRP A 201 6.25 -7.28 -15.76
CA TRP A 201 4.81 -7.27 -15.44
C TRP A 201 4.36 -8.31 -14.42
#